data_AF-A0A2W4MA56-F1
#
_entry.id   AF-A0A2W4MA56-F1
#
_cell.length_a   1.000
_cell.length_b   1.000
_cell.length_c   1.000
_cell.angle_alpha   90.00
_cell.angle_beta   90.00
_cell.angle_gamma   90.00
#
_symmetry.space_group_name_H-M   'P 1'
#
loop_
_entity.id
_entity.type
_entity.pdbx_description
1 polymer ?
#
loop_
_entity_poly.entity_id
_entity_poly.type
_entity_poly.pdbx_seq_one_letter_code
_entity_poly.pdbx_strand_id
1 'polypeptide(L)'
;MALHPLSTTLSGYLKQFVVKFLTRPGCHLCEEALPVVREAARRAGLEVKTVDVESDDALVAEYGLRIPVVLGPDGTVLWEGPLEDPRALRREIRRAGGGRRLLRRLR
;
A
#
# COMPACT_ATOMS: atom_id res chain seq x y z
N MET A 1 -35.81 -6.91 -5.90
CA MET A 1 -34.55 -6.19 -6.14
C MET A 1 -33.74 -6.13 -4.84
N ALA A 2 -33.18 -7.26 -4.40
CA ALA A 2 -32.40 -7.34 -3.18
C ALA A 2 -30.92 -7.23 -3.54
N LEU A 3 -30.31 -6.10 -3.21
CA LEU A 3 -28.85 -5.91 -3.30
C LEU A 3 -28.18 -6.77 -2.22
N HIS A 4 -27.23 -7.60 -2.64
CA HIS A 4 -26.56 -8.62 -1.85
C HIS A 4 -25.80 -8.05 -0.61
N PRO A 5 -25.99 -8.61 0.60
CA PRO A 5 -25.22 -8.25 1.81
C PRO A 5 -23.76 -8.75 1.81
N LEU A 6 -23.30 -9.44 0.76
CA LEU A 6 -21.93 -9.98 0.65
C LEU A 6 -20.88 -8.92 0.28
N SER A 7 -21.28 -7.76 -0.25
CA SER A 7 -20.34 -6.73 -0.73
C SER A 7 -19.59 -6.03 0.42
N THR A 8 -20.28 -5.79 1.55
CA THR A 8 -19.70 -5.06 2.69
C THR A 8 -18.64 -5.88 3.44
N THR A 9 -18.88 -7.17 3.64
CA THR A 9 -17.93 -8.07 4.33
C THR A 9 -16.68 -8.33 3.48
N LEU A 10 -16.83 -8.47 2.15
CA LEU A 10 -15.69 -8.61 1.24
C LEU A 10 -14.87 -7.31 1.13
N SER A 11 -15.50 -6.14 1.13
CA SER A 11 -14.78 -4.85 1.11
C SER A 11 -13.93 -4.64 2.38
N GLY A 12 -14.46 -5.01 3.55
CA GLY A 12 -13.72 -4.98 4.82
C GLY A 12 -12.60 -6.03 4.92
N TYR A 13 -12.81 -7.23 4.35
CA TYR A 13 -11.79 -8.29 4.32
C TYR A 13 -10.67 -8.00 3.32
N LEU A 14 -11.01 -7.43 2.15
CA LEU A 14 -10.02 -7.02 1.13
C LEU A 14 -9.17 -5.84 1.61
N LYS A 15 -9.73 -4.92 2.40
CA LYS A 15 -8.97 -3.80 3.03
C LYS A 15 -7.73 -4.27 3.78
N GLN A 16 -7.73 -5.49 4.33
CA GLN A 16 -6.62 -6.08 5.09
C GLN A 16 -5.44 -6.53 4.21
N PHE A 17 -5.56 -6.45 2.88
CA PHE A 17 -4.53 -6.88 1.93
C PHE A 17 -4.14 -5.81 0.91
N VAL A 18 -4.48 -4.54 1.18
CA VAL A 18 -4.14 -3.41 0.32
C VAL A 18 -3.11 -2.53 1.01
N VAL A 19 -1.99 -2.27 0.35
CA VAL A 19 -1.08 -1.19 0.73
C VAL A 19 -1.41 0.06 -0.06
N LYS A 20 -1.33 1.24 0.57
CA LYS A 20 -1.52 2.52 -0.13
C LYS A 20 -0.15 3.09 -0.47
N PHE A 21 0.04 3.49 -1.72
CA PHE A 21 1.22 4.21 -2.17
C PHE A 21 0.86 5.67 -2.39
N LEU A 22 1.29 6.53 -1.48
CA LEU A 22 1.05 7.97 -1.55
C LEU A 22 2.06 8.59 -2.50
N THR A 23 1.55 9.32 -3.49
CA THR A 23 2.30 9.94 -4.57
C THR A 23 1.74 11.33 -4.85
N ARG A 24 2.39 12.09 -5.72
CA ARG A 24 1.80 13.23 -6.43
C ARG A 24 2.18 13.19 -7.92
N PRO A 25 1.44 13.89 -8.80
CA PRO A 25 1.84 14.09 -10.19
C PRO A 25 3.24 14.70 -10.33
N GLY A 26 4.04 14.24 -11.30
CA GLY A 26 5.38 14.78 -11.58
C GLY A 26 6.46 14.46 -10.53
N CYS A 27 6.21 13.54 -9.60
CA CYS A 27 7.18 13.10 -8.61
C CYS A 27 8.10 12.00 -9.17
N HIS A 28 9.32 12.36 -9.58
CA HIS A 28 10.31 11.41 -10.09
C HIS A 28 10.63 10.26 -9.11
N LEU A 29 10.81 10.59 -7.83
CA LEU A 29 11.04 9.59 -6.77
C LEU A 29 9.90 8.58 -6.67
N CYS A 30 8.66 9.02 -6.93
CA CYS A 30 7.48 8.17 -6.88
C CYS A 30 7.41 7.23 -8.10
N GLU A 31 7.84 7.71 -9.27
CA GLU A 31 7.96 6.89 -10.49
C GLU A 31 9.00 5.78 -10.32
N GLU A 32 10.13 6.08 -9.68
CA GLU A 32 11.17 5.09 -9.36
C GLU A 32 10.71 4.06 -8.30
N ALA A 33 9.98 4.52 -7.28
CA ALA A 33 9.51 3.66 -6.20
C ALA A 33 8.38 2.72 -6.60
N LEU A 34 7.45 3.16 -7.45
CA LEU A 34 6.23 2.42 -7.78
C LEU A 34 6.47 1.00 -8.32
N PRO A 35 7.40 0.75 -9.27
CA PRO A 35 7.73 -0.61 -9.72
C PRO A 35 8.19 -1.53 -8.59
N VAL A 36 9.01 -1.02 -7.67
CA VAL A 36 9.53 -1.78 -6.51
C VAL A 36 8.42 -2.11 -5.53
N VAL A 37 7.55 -1.14 -5.23
CA VAL A 37 6.37 -1.34 -4.37
C VAL A 37 5.44 -2.38 -4.96
N ARG A 38 5.10 -2.28 -6.26
CA ARG A 38 4.23 -3.24 -6.97
C ARG A 38 4.81 -4.65 -6.95
N GLU A 39 6.10 -4.78 -7.23
CA GLU A 39 6.77 -6.08 -7.21
C GLU A 39 6.76 -6.69 -5.79
N ALA A 40 7.10 -5.90 -4.78
CA ALA A 40 7.15 -6.34 -3.39
C ALA A 40 5.77 -6.77 -2.88
N ALA A 41 4.75 -5.94 -3.14
CA ALA A 41 3.36 -6.21 -2.78
C ALA A 41 2.88 -7.50 -3.44
N ARG A 42 3.11 -7.68 -4.75
CA ARG A 42 2.74 -8.91 -5.46
C ARG A 42 3.36 -10.15 -4.82
N ARG A 43 4.65 -10.12 -4.46
CA ARG A 43 5.36 -11.24 -3.77
C ARG A 43 4.86 -11.46 -2.34
N ALA A 44 4.34 -10.42 -1.70
CA ALA A 44 3.72 -10.48 -0.39
C ALA A 44 2.23 -10.91 -0.46
N GLY A 45 1.67 -11.02 -1.66
CA GLY A 45 0.24 -11.21 -1.84
C GLY A 45 -0.55 -9.99 -1.38
N LEU A 46 -0.09 -8.78 -1.65
CA LEU A 46 -0.80 -7.54 -1.35
C LEU A 46 -1.15 -6.85 -2.66
N GLU A 47 -2.25 -6.10 -2.66
CA GLU A 47 -2.61 -5.17 -3.73
C GLU A 47 -2.04 -3.79 -3.42
N VAL A 48 -1.72 -3.01 -4.45
CA VAL A 48 -1.23 -1.63 -4.30
C VAL A 48 -2.30 -0.68 -4.81
N LYS A 49 -2.75 0.22 -3.94
CA LYS A 49 -3.58 1.36 -4.31
C LYS A 49 -2.75 2.63 -4.32
N THR A 50 -2.59 3.24 -5.49
CA THR A 50 -1.97 4.57 -5.59
C THR A 50 -2.97 5.63 -5.12
N VAL A 51 -2.53 6.56 -4.29
CA VAL A 51 -3.33 7.68 -3.78
C VAL A 51 -2.54 8.96 -4.00
N ASP A 52 -3.18 9.93 -4.64
CA ASP A 52 -2.61 11.26 -4.79
C ASP A 52 -2.76 12.03 -3.46
N VAL A 53 -1.65 12.49 -2.88
CA VAL A 53 -1.71 13.29 -1.65
C VAL A 53 -2.42 14.61 -1.87
N GLU A 54 -2.41 15.17 -3.08
CA GLU A 54 -3.06 16.43 -3.41
C GLU A 54 -4.60 16.30 -3.49
N SER A 55 -5.14 15.08 -3.34
CA SER A 55 -6.58 14.85 -3.31
C SER A 55 -7.23 15.13 -1.95
N ASP A 56 -6.46 15.34 -0.88
CA ASP A 56 -6.95 15.55 0.48
C ASP A 56 -5.96 16.41 1.30
N ASP A 57 -6.42 17.55 1.81
CA ASP A 57 -5.61 18.49 2.60
C ASP A 57 -4.97 17.82 3.84
N ALA A 58 -5.62 16.82 4.44
CA ALA A 58 -5.05 16.08 5.55
C ALA A 58 -3.85 15.24 5.11
N LEU A 59 -3.90 14.64 3.91
CA LEU A 59 -2.77 13.89 3.35
C LEU A 59 -1.63 14.82 2.94
N VAL A 60 -1.93 16.01 2.42
CA VAL A 60 -0.91 17.03 2.14
C VAL A 60 -0.21 17.45 3.42
N ALA A 61 -0.97 17.78 4.47
CA ALA A 61 -0.42 18.22 5.76
C ALA A 61 0.44 17.14 6.43
N GLU A 62 0.04 15.87 6.33
CA GLU A 62 0.73 14.77 7.02
C GLU A 62 1.90 14.17 6.20
N TYR A 63 1.76 14.08 4.88
CA TYR A 63 2.68 13.33 4.01
C TYR A 63 3.24 14.12 2.83
N GLY A 64 2.78 15.34 2.55
CA GLY A 64 3.11 16.10 1.34
C GLY A 64 4.62 16.31 1.10
N LEU A 65 5.42 16.40 2.17
CA LEU A 65 6.88 16.53 2.11
C LEU A 65 7.64 15.21 2.27
N ARG A 66 6.93 14.11 2.53
CA ARG A 66 7.49 12.78 2.85
C ARG A 66 7.31 11.77 1.72
N ILE A 67 6.57 12.14 0.67
CA ILE A 67 6.36 11.28 -0.49
C ILE A 67 7.68 10.93 -1.19
N PRO A 68 7.80 9.71 -1.75
CA PRO A 68 6.80 8.64 -1.77
C PRO A 68 6.60 7.97 -0.40
N VAL A 69 5.36 7.64 -0.02
CA VAL A 69 5.03 6.92 1.23
C VAL A 69 4.30 5.62 0.93
N VAL A 70 4.63 4.54 1.63
CA VAL A 70 3.90 3.27 1.59
C VAL A 70 3.22 3.04 2.93
N LEU A 71 1.89 3.02 2.93
CA LEU A 71 1.09 2.66 4.09
C LEU A 71 0.67 1.19 4.03
N GLY A 72 0.79 0.50 5.17
CA GLY A 72 0.28 -0.84 5.40
C GLY A 72 -1.26 -0.91 5.39
N PRO A 73 -1.84 -2.12 5.37
CA PRO A 73 -3.29 -2.30 5.44
C PRO A 73 -3.94 -1.72 6.71
N ASP A 74 -3.18 -1.64 7.78
CA ASP A 74 -3.54 -1.05 9.08
C ASP A 74 -3.27 0.46 9.18
N GLY A 75 -2.72 1.07 8.11
CA GLY A 75 -2.36 2.49 8.08
C GLY A 75 -0.96 2.79 8.63
N THR A 76 -0.19 1.79 9.04
CA THR A 76 1.20 2.02 9.48
C THR A 76 2.11 2.44 8.33
N VAL A 77 3.07 3.32 8.58
CA VAL A 77 4.08 3.68 7.58
C VAL A 77 5.09 2.54 7.46
N LEU A 78 5.13 1.90 6.29
CA LEU A 78 6.12 0.85 5.96
C LEU A 78 7.40 1.44 5.36
N TRP A 79 7.28 2.57 4.67
CA TRP A 79 8.37 3.29 4.02
C TRP A 79 7.98 4.72 3.72
N GLU A 80 8.94 5.63 3.75
CA GLU A 80 8.81 7.00 3.24
C GLU A 80 10.15 7.54 2.73
N GLY A 81 10.10 8.49 1.80
CA GLY A 81 11.28 9.15 1.26
C GLY A 81 11.96 8.40 0.10
N PRO A 82 13.16 8.86 -0.31
CA PRO A 82 13.83 8.40 -1.52
C PRO A 82 14.16 6.91 -1.50
N LEU A 83 14.17 6.29 -2.68
CA LEU A 83 14.45 4.87 -2.83
C LEU A 83 15.97 4.59 -2.85
N GLU A 84 16.64 4.78 -1.71
CA GLU A 84 18.09 4.52 -1.60
C GLU A 84 18.40 3.02 -1.50
N ASP A 85 17.56 2.25 -0.78
CA ASP A 85 17.67 0.79 -0.68
C ASP A 85 16.36 0.08 -1.04
N PRO A 86 16.19 -0.34 -2.32
CA PRO A 86 15.05 -1.12 -2.75
C PRO A 86 14.86 -2.45 -1.99
N ARG A 87 15.92 -3.02 -1.41
CA ARG A 87 15.84 -4.29 -0.66
C ARG A 87 15.19 -4.07 0.70
N ALA A 88 15.49 -2.96 1.36
CA ALA A 88 14.84 -2.58 2.62
C ALA A 88 13.34 -2.37 2.43
N LEU A 89 12.93 -1.56 1.44
CA LEU A 89 11.52 -1.38 1.09
C LEU A 89 10.81 -2.72 0.84
N ARG A 90 11.41 -3.59 0.01
CA ARG A 90 10.86 -4.93 -0.27
C ARG A 90 10.71 -5.78 1.00
N ARG A 91 11.60 -5.64 1.98
CA ARG A 91 11.56 -6.39 3.24
C ARG A 91 10.39 -5.94 4.10
N GLU A 92 10.19 -4.63 4.25
CA GLU A 92 9.08 -4.10 5.08
C GLU A 92 7.72 -4.46 4.50
N ILE A 93 7.52 -4.33 3.18
CA ILE A 93 6.27 -4.77 2.52
C ILE A 93 6.05 -6.29 2.70
N ARG A 94 7.10 -7.11 2.63
CA ARG A 94 6.96 -8.56 2.85
C ARG A 94 6.56 -8.92 4.27
N ARG A 95 7.04 -8.16 5.28
CA ARG A 95 6.66 -8.34 6.68
C ARG A 95 5.19 -8.01 6.88
N ALA A 96 4.72 -6.90 6.31
CA ALA A 96 3.32 -6.49 6.36
C ALA A 96 2.37 -7.51 5.68
N GLY A 97 2.79 -8.14 4.57
CA GLY A 97 1.97 -9.15 3.86
C GLY A 97 2.01 -10.57 4.42
N GLY A 98 2.68 -10.81 5.55
CA GLY A 98 2.82 -12.15 6.15
C GLY A 98 1.48 -12.85 6.44
N GLY A 99 0.41 -12.10 6.75
CA GLY A 99 -0.90 -12.65 7.10
C GLY A 99 -1.58 -13.45 5.99
N ARG A 100 -1.41 -13.06 4.71
CA ARG A 100 -2.06 -13.75 3.57
C ARG A 100 -1.43 -15.11 3.26
N ARG A 101 -0.17 -15.34 3.68
CA ARG A 101 0.49 -16.66 3.61
C ARG A 101 -0.11 -17.65 4.61
N LEU A 102 -0.51 -17.18 5.79
CA LEU A 102 -1.12 -18.03 6.81
C LEU A 102 -2.54 -18.43 6.41
N LEU A 103 -3.34 -17.48 5.91
CA LEU A 103 -4.72 -17.74 5.48
C LEU A 103 -4.82 -18.65 4.24
N ARG A 104 -3.84 -18.62 3.33
CA ARG A 104 -3.77 -19.55 2.19
C ARG A 104 -3.39 -20.99 2.56
N ARG A 105 -2.75 -21.21 3.71
CA ARG A 105 -2.40 -22.55 4.22
C ARG A 105 -3.54 -23.21 5.00
N LEU A 106 -4.58 -22.45 5.33
CA LEU A 106 -5.76 -22.91 6.07
C LEU A 106 -6.96 -23.21 5.15
N ARG A 107 -6.72 -23.36 3.84
CA ARG A 107 -7.70 -23.78 2.83
C ARG A 107 -7.28 -25.10 2.21
#